data_AF-A0A2E7ZSA9-F1
#
_entry.id   AF-A0A2E7ZSA9-F1
#
_cell.length_a   1.000
_cell.length_b   1.000
_cell.length_c   1.000
_cell.angle_alpha   90.00
_cell.angle_beta   90.00
_cell.angle_gamma   90.00
#
_symmetry.space_group_name_H-M   'P 1'
#
loop_
_entity.id
_entity.type
_entity.pdbx_description
1 polymer ?
#
loop_
_entity_poly.entity_id
_entity_poly.type
_entity_poly.pdbx_seq_one_letter_code
_entity_poly.pdbx_strand_id
1 'polypeptide(L)'
;MRDKSPLIVIVSIIMTLSACGSDDTNNSSSNGSSADAGASAVDAGASATDAGDNRPSISYQLALAGVWESAFGGNETISDSTWETPYGTSTVEKFNNDERWMITQNAADLKDNPSKFNRVLWTEPKSVTKDGFTHTMTYVCTVAYGLDSLELAEGSTQTADDSDPAKSGCGGFGWTGLSTIETEGTWKTNFGGVEIINRQAWSKSWLRGFVNKDRVAFTQNPEDAEYAPGRFNRLQWTANSAGKWYYCTTDFDLESLQAAKDSTKTADDSDPAKSGCGGFAWTEMTP
;
A
#
# COMPACT_ATOMS: atom_id res chain seq x y z
N MET A 1 19.22 -28.25 -34.79
CA MET A 1 19.24 -27.54 -33.50
C MET A 1 17.89 -27.81 -32.86
N ARG A 2 17.86 -28.55 -31.74
CA ARG A 2 16.60 -28.98 -31.10
C ARG A 2 16.14 -27.90 -30.14
N ASP A 3 14.97 -27.36 -30.47
CA ASP A 3 14.23 -26.40 -29.67
C ASP A 3 13.76 -27.08 -28.37
N LYS A 4 14.08 -26.49 -27.23
CA LYS A 4 13.67 -26.98 -25.91
C LYS A 4 12.72 -25.94 -25.31
N SER A 5 11.42 -26.12 -25.53
CA SER A 5 10.40 -25.41 -24.76
C SER A 5 10.36 -25.95 -23.32
N PRO A 6 10.28 -25.09 -22.29
CA PRO A 6 10.15 -25.55 -20.92
C PRO A 6 8.74 -26.08 -20.65
N LEU A 7 8.69 -27.27 -20.08
CA LEU A 7 7.47 -27.95 -19.63
C LEU A 7 7.04 -27.30 -18.30
N ILE A 8 5.93 -26.54 -18.31
CA ILE A 8 5.32 -26.03 -17.08
C ILE A 8 4.44 -27.15 -16.52
N VAL A 9 4.86 -27.71 -15.39
CA VAL A 9 4.10 -28.71 -14.63
C VAL A 9 3.15 -27.97 -13.70
N ILE A 10 1.86 -27.96 -14.05
CA ILE A 10 0.80 -27.49 -13.16
C ILE A 10 0.46 -28.63 -12.20
N VAL A 11 0.88 -28.51 -10.94
CA VAL A 11 0.51 -29.44 -9.87
C VAL A 11 -0.85 -29.00 -9.32
N SER A 12 -1.92 -29.67 -9.75
CA SER A 12 -3.22 -29.57 -9.09
C SER A 12 -3.17 -30.33 -7.76
N ILE A 13 -3.12 -29.59 -6.65
CA ILE A 13 -3.28 -30.14 -5.31
C ILE A 13 -4.77 -30.09 -4.96
N ILE A 14 -5.41 -31.26 -4.92
CA ILE A 14 -6.74 -31.44 -4.35
C ILE A 14 -6.58 -31.44 -2.83
N MET A 15 -6.95 -30.35 -2.17
CA MET A 15 -7.02 -30.30 -0.70
C MET A 15 -8.38 -30.84 -0.23
N THR A 16 -8.37 -31.96 0.46
CA THR A 16 -9.52 -32.47 1.22
C THR A 16 -9.56 -31.80 2.59
N LEU A 17 -10.56 -30.94 2.83
CA LEU A 17 -10.86 -30.40 4.17
C LEU A 17 -11.35 -31.54 5.09
N SER A 18 -10.72 -31.67 6.27
CA SER A 18 -11.24 -32.46 7.36
C SER A 18 -11.66 -31.52 8.48
N ALA A 19 -12.96 -31.48 8.77
CA ALA A 19 -13.54 -30.70 9.85
C ALA A 19 -13.45 -31.48 11.16
N CYS A 20 -12.94 -30.85 12.22
CA CYS A 20 -13.11 -31.31 13.60
C CYS A 20 -13.67 -30.13 14.41
N GLY A 21 -14.90 -30.29 14.89
CA GLY A 21 -15.48 -29.44 15.92
C GLY A 21 -15.18 -30.00 17.31
N SER A 22 -15.09 -29.11 18.29
CA SER A 22 -16.05 -29.01 19.41
C SER A 22 -15.52 -28.10 20.52
N ASP A 23 -16.37 -27.14 20.88
CA ASP A 23 -16.67 -26.52 22.18
C ASP A 23 -15.67 -26.61 23.34
N ASP A 24 -15.40 -25.45 23.97
CA ASP A 24 -15.86 -25.23 25.35
C ASP A 24 -15.78 -23.74 25.78
N THR A 25 -16.88 -23.33 26.42
CA THR A 25 -17.14 -22.05 27.10
C THR A 25 -16.20 -21.78 28.28
N ASN A 26 -15.78 -20.52 28.50
CA ASN A 26 -15.79 -20.00 29.87
C ASN A 26 -15.87 -18.47 30.01
N ASN A 27 -16.67 -18.10 30.99
CA ASN A 27 -17.16 -16.80 31.42
C ASN A 27 -16.20 -16.17 32.46
N SER A 28 -15.90 -14.87 32.37
CA SER A 28 -15.63 -14.05 33.57
C SER A 28 -15.69 -12.54 33.27
N SER A 29 -16.70 -11.90 33.84
CA SER A 29 -16.86 -10.46 34.00
C SER A 29 -15.94 -9.88 35.08
N SER A 30 -15.44 -8.66 34.90
CA SER A 30 -15.22 -7.73 36.03
C SER A 30 -15.25 -6.26 35.60
N ASN A 31 -16.23 -5.55 36.15
CA ASN A 31 -16.40 -4.10 36.18
C ASN A 31 -15.25 -3.41 36.94
N GLY A 32 -14.84 -2.23 36.47
CA GLY A 32 -13.95 -1.32 37.20
C GLY A 32 -14.08 0.11 36.71
N SER A 33 -14.98 0.87 37.35
CA SER A 33 -15.15 2.32 37.20
C SER A 33 -14.12 3.08 38.04
N SER A 34 -13.52 4.13 37.47
CA SER A 34 -12.87 5.20 38.24
C SER A 34 -12.70 6.43 37.36
N ALA A 35 -13.48 7.47 37.64
CA ALA A 35 -13.31 8.82 37.12
C ALA A 35 -12.26 9.57 37.93
N ASP A 36 -11.43 10.39 37.28
CA ASP A 36 -10.95 11.63 37.88
C ASP A 36 -10.62 12.69 36.82
N ALA A 37 -10.93 13.93 37.19
CA ALA A 37 -10.92 15.14 36.38
C ALA A 37 -9.60 15.91 36.55
N GLY A 38 -9.19 16.65 35.52
CA GLY A 38 -8.03 17.54 35.64
C GLY A 38 -7.82 18.41 34.40
N ALA A 39 -8.00 19.71 34.56
CA ALA A 39 -8.27 20.69 33.53
C ALA A 39 -7.05 21.26 32.78
N SER A 40 -7.32 21.71 31.54
CA SER A 40 -6.99 23.03 30.97
C SER A 40 -5.52 23.45 30.78
N ALA A 41 -5.12 23.61 29.51
CA ALA A 41 -4.49 24.85 29.05
C ALA A 41 -4.63 25.01 27.51
N VAL A 42 -5.03 26.21 27.16
CA VAL A 42 -5.13 26.83 25.84
C VAL A 42 -3.80 26.80 25.06
N ASP A 43 -3.87 26.47 23.76
CA ASP A 43 -3.07 27.18 22.76
C ASP A 43 -3.85 27.29 21.44
N ALA A 44 -4.38 28.49 21.21
CA ALA A 44 -5.05 28.90 19.99
C ALA A 44 -3.97 29.33 18.98
N GLY A 45 -3.31 28.33 18.38
CA GLY A 45 -2.44 28.51 17.22
C GLY A 45 -3.29 28.68 15.97
N ALA A 46 -3.24 29.88 15.39
CA ALA A 46 -3.99 30.32 14.21
C ALA A 46 -4.10 29.26 13.10
N SER A 47 -5.31 28.76 12.87
CA SER A 47 -5.70 28.11 11.62
C SER A 47 -5.73 29.19 10.54
N ALA A 48 -4.60 29.40 9.87
CA ALA A 48 -4.62 29.99 8.55
C ALA A 48 -5.50 29.08 7.69
N THR A 49 -6.72 29.52 7.40
CA THR A 49 -7.53 28.94 6.33
C THR A 49 -6.79 29.20 5.04
N ASP A 50 -5.88 28.28 4.68
CA ASP A 50 -5.31 28.19 3.36
C ASP A 50 -6.47 27.86 2.41
N ALA A 51 -7.06 28.91 1.87
CA ALA A 51 -8.10 28.84 0.86
C ALA A 51 -7.47 28.33 -0.43
N GLY A 52 -7.25 27.02 -0.52
CA GLY A 52 -6.63 26.40 -1.69
C GLY A 52 -5.99 25.03 -1.48
N ASP A 53 -6.02 24.44 -0.28
CA ASP A 53 -5.47 23.10 -0.10
C ASP A 53 -6.42 22.01 -0.64
N ASN A 54 -6.53 21.93 -1.97
CA ASN A 54 -7.10 20.79 -2.69
C ASN A 54 -6.18 19.56 -2.64
N ARG A 55 -5.30 19.48 -1.62
CA ARG A 55 -4.72 18.18 -1.26
C ARG A 55 -5.87 17.23 -0.99
N PRO A 56 -5.78 16.00 -1.49
CA PRO A 56 -6.81 15.03 -1.17
C PRO A 56 -6.84 14.80 0.34
N SER A 57 -7.91 15.29 0.98
CA SER A 57 -8.19 14.99 2.39
C SER A 57 -8.76 13.59 2.45
N ILE A 58 -7.89 12.61 2.57
CA ILE A 58 -8.28 11.21 2.55
C ILE A 58 -8.18 10.67 3.98
N SER A 59 -9.31 10.71 4.70
CA SER A 59 -9.52 9.87 5.87
C SER A 59 -9.98 8.50 5.38
N TYR A 60 -9.10 7.50 5.45
CA TYR A 60 -9.53 6.14 5.15
C TYR A 60 -10.28 5.59 6.33
N GLN A 61 -11.41 4.95 6.02
CA GLN A 61 -12.07 4.10 6.99
C GLN A 61 -11.29 2.80 7.18
N LEU A 62 -10.63 2.26 6.15
CA LEU A 62 -9.79 1.06 6.25
C LEU A 62 -8.31 1.42 6.48
N ALA A 63 -7.71 0.96 7.58
CA ALA A 63 -6.33 1.24 7.94
C ALA A 63 -5.30 0.70 6.92
N LEU A 64 -5.64 -0.37 6.22
CA LEU A 64 -4.83 -1.01 5.19
C LEU A 64 -4.88 -0.28 3.83
N ALA A 65 -5.78 0.69 3.65
CA ALA A 65 -5.93 1.38 2.37
C ALA A 65 -4.64 2.12 1.95
N GLY A 66 -4.33 2.08 0.66
CA GLY A 66 -3.07 2.59 0.11
C GLY A 66 -2.60 1.85 -1.14
N VAL A 67 -1.54 2.37 -1.75
CA VAL A 67 -0.74 1.68 -2.75
C VAL A 67 0.41 0.96 -2.05
N TRP A 68 0.54 -0.33 -2.33
CA TRP A 68 1.53 -1.21 -1.74
C TRP A 68 2.36 -1.87 -2.83
N GLU A 69 3.61 -2.19 -2.55
CA GLU A 69 4.42 -3.14 -3.33
C GLU A 69 4.28 -4.51 -2.68
N SER A 70 3.89 -5.51 -3.48
CA SER A 70 3.64 -6.87 -3.02
C SER A 70 4.89 -7.75 -3.12
N ALA A 71 5.04 -8.70 -2.19
CA ALA A 71 6.11 -9.69 -2.24
C ALA A 71 6.08 -10.58 -3.52
N PHE A 72 4.95 -10.65 -4.22
CA PHE A 72 4.81 -11.36 -5.50
C PHE A 72 5.15 -10.50 -6.73
N GLY A 73 5.55 -9.25 -6.50
CA GLY A 73 5.84 -8.27 -7.53
C GLY A 73 4.61 -7.46 -7.95
N GLY A 74 4.87 -6.24 -8.40
CA GLY A 74 3.82 -5.30 -8.79
C GLY A 74 3.21 -4.54 -7.60
N ASN A 75 2.36 -3.57 -7.94
CA ASN A 75 1.61 -2.81 -6.95
C ASN A 75 0.23 -3.41 -6.72
N GLU A 76 -0.24 -3.28 -5.49
CA GLU A 76 -1.63 -3.51 -5.08
C GLU A 76 -2.22 -2.19 -4.60
N THR A 77 -3.45 -1.89 -5.00
CA THR A 77 -4.19 -0.71 -4.55
C THR A 77 -5.36 -1.17 -3.69
N ILE A 78 -5.35 -0.82 -2.42
CA ILE A 78 -6.39 -1.18 -1.45
C ILE A 78 -7.16 0.09 -1.10
N SER A 79 -8.48 0.04 -1.19
CA SER A 79 -9.41 1.09 -0.76
C SER A 79 -10.40 0.53 0.26
N ASP A 80 -11.36 1.34 0.69
CA ASP A 80 -12.46 0.89 1.56
C ASP A 80 -13.48 -0.03 0.84
N SER A 81 -13.41 -0.10 -0.48
CA SER A 81 -14.40 -0.76 -1.34
C SER A 81 -13.79 -1.73 -2.35
N THR A 82 -12.48 -1.66 -2.60
CA THR A 82 -11.78 -2.50 -3.58
C THR A 82 -10.39 -2.91 -3.11
N TRP A 83 -9.94 -4.08 -3.56
CA TRP A 83 -8.55 -4.49 -3.55
C TRP A 83 -8.15 -4.89 -4.96
N GLU A 84 -7.35 -4.05 -5.60
CA GLU A 84 -6.82 -4.24 -6.95
C GLU A 84 -5.42 -4.84 -6.87
N THR A 85 -5.21 -5.94 -7.58
CA THR A 85 -3.91 -6.62 -7.70
C THR A 85 -3.55 -6.77 -9.17
N PRO A 86 -2.29 -7.12 -9.50
CA PRO A 86 -1.92 -7.46 -10.89
C PRO A 86 -2.72 -8.65 -11.47
N TYR A 87 -3.39 -9.44 -10.62
CA TYR A 87 -4.10 -10.65 -11.01
C TYR A 87 -5.63 -10.48 -11.05
N GLY A 88 -6.15 -9.32 -10.65
CA GLY A 88 -7.58 -9.02 -10.64
C GLY A 88 -8.00 -8.11 -9.49
N THR A 89 -9.29 -7.81 -9.48
CA THR A 89 -9.91 -6.93 -8.48
C THR A 89 -10.91 -7.71 -7.64
N SER A 90 -10.90 -7.46 -6.34
CA SER A 90 -11.94 -7.89 -5.41
C SER A 90 -12.64 -6.68 -4.82
N THR A 91 -13.90 -6.81 -4.44
CA THR A 91 -14.57 -5.80 -3.60
C THR A 91 -14.21 -6.02 -2.13
N VAL A 92 -14.18 -4.95 -1.35
CA VAL A 92 -14.07 -4.99 0.11
C VAL A 92 -15.49 -4.83 0.65
N GLU A 93 -16.02 -5.89 1.25
CA GLU A 93 -17.42 -5.95 1.72
C GLU A 93 -17.55 -5.44 3.16
N LYS A 94 -16.55 -5.73 3.99
CA LYS A 94 -16.54 -5.39 5.41
C LYS A 94 -15.13 -5.39 5.96
N PHE A 95 -14.88 -4.60 6.99
CA PHE A 95 -13.61 -4.60 7.72
C PHE A 95 -13.78 -4.18 9.16
N ASN A 96 -12.79 -4.51 9.98
CA ASN A 96 -12.61 -4.03 11.35
C ASN A 96 -11.12 -3.70 11.55
N ASN A 97 -10.81 -2.43 11.80
CA ASN A 97 -9.43 -1.99 12.00
C ASN A 97 -8.83 -2.45 13.33
N ASP A 98 -9.64 -2.44 14.39
CA ASP A 98 -9.17 -2.77 15.74
C ASP A 98 -8.77 -4.25 15.83
N GLU A 99 -9.53 -5.10 15.15
CA GLU A 99 -9.27 -6.54 15.04
C GLU A 99 -8.44 -6.92 13.82
N ARG A 100 -8.04 -5.95 12.99
CA ARG A 100 -7.23 -6.09 11.77
C ARG A 100 -7.68 -7.19 10.82
N TRP A 101 -8.95 -7.17 10.44
CA TRP A 101 -9.48 -8.06 9.41
C TRP A 101 -10.41 -7.37 8.42
N MET A 102 -10.52 -7.95 7.23
CA MET A 102 -11.50 -7.58 6.22
C MET A 102 -12.04 -8.79 5.49
N ILE A 103 -13.17 -8.60 4.83
CA ILE A 103 -13.78 -9.59 3.95
C ILE A 103 -13.80 -9.02 2.55
N THR A 104 -13.32 -9.81 1.60
CA THR A 104 -13.34 -9.47 0.19
C THR A 104 -14.25 -10.41 -0.58
N GLN A 105 -14.83 -9.92 -1.68
CA GLN A 105 -15.52 -10.75 -2.66
C GLN A 105 -14.77 -10.72 -4.00
N ASN A 106 -14.46 -11.92 -4.49
CA ASN A 106 -13.86 -12.13 -5.80
C ASN A 106 -14.80 -11.64 -6.91
N ALA A 107 -14.26 -11.00 -7.95
CA ALA A 107 -15.06 -10.61 -9.12
C ALA A 107 -15.79 -11.79 -9.76
N ALA A 108 -16.98 -11.53 -10.32
CA ALA A 108 -17.87 -12.56 -10.85
C ALA A 108 -17.36 -13.22 -12.15
N ASP A 109 -16.43 -12.57 -12.84
CA ASP A 109 -15.81 -13.02 -14.08
C ASP A 109 -14.49 -13.78 -13.88
N LEU A 110 -14.04 -13.94 -12.63
CA LEU A 110 -12.85 -14.74 -12.33
C LEU A 110 -13.07 -16.21 -12.69
N LYS A 111 -12.05 -16.79 -13.35
CA LYS A 111 -12.06 -18.20 -13.73
C LYS A 111 -12.18 -19.12 -12.52
N ASP A 112 -11.48 -18.78 -11.45
CA ASP A 112 -11.40 -19.56 -10.22
C ASP A 112 -12.07 -18.80 -9.08
N ASN A 113 -12.99 -19.47 -8.38
CA ASN A 113 -13.76 -18.93 -7.26
C ASN A 113 -14.50 -17.60 -7.55
N PRO A 114 -15.28 -17.51 -8.66
CA PRO A 114 -16.06 -16.32 -8.96
C PRO A 114 -17.08 -16.03 -7.87
N SER A 115 -17.21 -14.75 -7.51
CA SER A 115 -18.18 -14.28 -6.49
C SER A 115 -18.04 -14.92 -5.11
N LYS A 116 -16.93 -15.62 -4.84
CA LYS A 116 -16.64 -16.20 -3.52
C LYS A 116 -16.06 -15.16 -2.58
N PHE A 117 -16.28 -15.37 -1.29
CA PHE A 117 -15.84 -14.49 -0.22
C PHE A 117 -14.59 -15.03 0.45
N ASN A 118 -13.73 -14.12 0.89
CA ASN A 118 -12.51 -14.44 1.62
C ASN A 118 -12.43 -13.61 2.90
N ARG A 119 -11.88 -14.19 3.97
CA ARG A 119 -11.50 -13.46 5.19
C ARG A 119 -9.99 -13.25 5.20
N VAL A 120 -9.57 -12.01 5.31
CA VAL A 120 -8.17 -11.59 5.30
C VAL A 120 -7.83 -10.94 6.64
N LEU A 121 -6.75 -11.37 7.26
CA LEU A 121 -6.14 -10.74 8.43
C LEU A 121 -4.93 -9.92 8.01
N TRP A 122 -4.59 -8.89 8.76
CA TRP A 122 -3.30 -8.20 8.62
C TRP A 122 -2.61 -7.93 9.95
N THR A 123 -1.29 -7.76 9.88
CA THR A 123 -0.47 -7.40 11.04
C THR A 123 -0.45 -5.90 11.28
N GLU A 124 -0.11 -5.47 12.49
CA GLU A 124 0.20 -4.06 12.74
C GLU A 124 1.33 -3.59 11.80
N PRO A 125 1.17 -2.45 11.10
CA PRO A 125 2.23 -1.90 10.27
C PRO A 125 3.49 -1.58 11.08
N LYS A 126 4.66 -1.91 10.56
CA LYS A 126 5.96 -1.67 11.20
C LYS A 126 6.86 -0.87 10.27
N SER A 127 7.61 0.07 10.84
CA SER A 127 8.66 0.77 10.10
C SER A 127 9.87 -0.17 9.89
N VAL A 128 10.36 -0.23 8.66
CA VAL A 128 11.53 -1.00 8.25
C VAL A 128 12.50 -0.05 7.58
N THR A 129 13.76 -0.07 8.03
CA THR A 129 14.83 0.70 7.37
C THR A 129 15.65 -0.23 6.48
N LYS A 130 15.75 0.12 5.20
CA LYS A 130 16.58 -0.57 4.21
C LYS A 130 17.20 0.45 3.27
N ASP A 131 18.48 0.27 2.96
CA ASP A 131 19.23 1.14 2.02
C ASP A 131 19.16 2.65 2.33
N GLY A 132 19.04 2.99 3.62
CA GLY A 132 18.96 4.37 4.11
C GLY A 132 17.56 4.99 4.10
N PHE A 133 16.56 4.25 3.63
CA PHE A 133 15.15 4.65 3.62
C PHE A 133 14.36 3.91 4.68
N THR A 134 13.38 4.59 5.28
CA THR A 134 12.44 3.98 6.23
C THR A 134 11.06 3.96 5.60
N HIS A 135 10.49 2.77 5.44
CA HIS A 135 9.13 2.58 4.92
C HIS A 135 8.30 1.73 5.85
N THR A 136 7.00 1.75 5.61
CA THR A 136 6.02 0.96 6.35
C THR A 136 5.88 -0.40 5.69
N MET A 137 5.88 -1.47 6.49
CA MET A 137 5.63 -2.83 6.06
C MET A 137 4.52 -3.45 6.90
N THR A 138 3.62 -4.19 6.26
CA THR A 138 2.62 -5.03 6.91
C THR A 138 2.54 -6.39 6.21
N TYR A 139 1.90 -7.37 6.83
CA TYR A 139 1.66 -8.68 6.27
C TYR A 139 0.18 -8.96 6.23
N VAL A 140 -0.28 -9.62 5.16
CA VAL A 140 -1.67 -10.06 4.98
C VAL A 140 -1.76 -11.56 4.84
N CYS A 141 -2.81 -12.16 5.40
CA CYS A 141 -3.10 -13.58 5.31
C CYS A 141 -4.58 -13.82 5.04
N THR A 142 -4.88 -14.54 3.96
CA THR A 142 -6.22 -15.05 3.69
C THR A 142 -6.46 -16.31 4.51
N VAL A 143 -7.10 -16.14 5.67
CA VAL A 143 -7.36 -17.25 6.62
C VAL A 143 -8.58 -18.08 6.26
N ALA A 144 -9.51 -17.55 5.47
CA ALA A 144 -10.58 -18.35 4.91
C ALA A 144 -10.82 -17.92 3.46
N TYR A 145 -10.86 -18.88 2.55
CA TYR A 145 -10.84 -18.63 1.12
C TYR A 145 -11.99 -19.34 0.42
N GLY A 146 -12.59 -18.68 -0.58
CA GLY A 146 -13.54 -19.33 -1.47
C GLY A 146 -14.91 -19.64 -0.84
N LEU A 147 -15.34 -18.89 0.17
CA LEU A 147 -16.60 -19.12 0.89
C LEU A 147 -17.82 -18.69 0.06
N ASP A 148 -18.94 -19.38 0.26
CA ASP A 148 -20.15 -19.20 -0.55
C ASP A 148 -20.95 -17.92 -0.23
N SER A 149 -20.72 -17.32 0.93
CA SER A 149 -21.46 -16.13 1.38
C SER A 149 -20.63 -15.24 2.29
N LEU A 150 -21.05 -13.97 2.36
CA LEU A 150 -20.53 -13.00 3.33
C LEU A 150 -20.71 -13.50 4.77
N GLU A 151 -21.87 -14.07 5.11
CA GLU A 151 -22.16 -14.61 6.44
C GLU A 151 -21.15 -15.70 6.87
N LEU A 152 -20.79 -16.61 5.96
CA LEU A 152 -19.78 -17.63 6.25
C LEU A 152 -18.38 -17.03 6.44
N ALA A 153 -18.03 -15.97 5.70
CA ALA A 153 -16.75 -15.27 5.85
C ALA A 153 -16.68 -14.47 7.15
N GLU A 154 -17.80 -13.86 7.56
CA GLU A 154 -17.93 -13.17 8.85
C GLU A 154 -17.86 -14.14 10.02
N GLY A 155 -18.56 -15.28 9.92
CA GLY A 155 -18.58 -16.31 10.95
C GLY A 155 -17.33 -17.20 11.00
N SER A 156 -16.36 -17.01 10.10
CA SER A 156 -15.14 -17.82 10.09
C SER A 156 -14.30 -17.57 11.33
N THR A 157 -14.01 -18.65 12.06
CA THR A 157 -13.13 -18.65 13.25
C THR A 157 -11.68 -19.00 12.89
N GLN A 158 -11.35 -19.14 11.61
CA GLN A 158 -9.98 -19.41 11.18
C GLN A 158 -9.08 -18.21 11.53
N THR A 159 -7.92 -18.53 12.08
CA THR A 159 -6.92 -17.55 12.53
C THR A 159 -5.59 -17.83 11.85
N ALA A 160 -4.64 -16.91 12.03
CA ALA A 160 -3.25 -17.09 11.63
C ALA A 160 -2.34 -16.64 12.77
N ASP A 161 -1.15 -17.25 12.85
CA ASP A 161 -0.11 -16.88 13.80
C ASP A 161 0.78 -15.79 13.17
N ASP A 162 0.83 -14.61 13.78
CA ASP A 162 1.62 -13.46 13.32
C ASP A 162 2.91 -13.25 14.11
N SER A 163 3.39 -14.27 14.84
CA SER A 163 4.65 -14.21 15.58
C SER A 163 5.89 -14.11 14.68
N ASP A 164 5.86 -14.74 13.49
CA ASP A 164 6.90 -14.63 12.45
C ASP A 164 6.26 -14.68 11.04
N PRO A 165 5.49 -13.64 10.67
CA PRO A 165 4.63 -13.66 9.48
C PRO A 165 5.45 -13.73 8.18
N ALA A 166 6.72 -13.32 8.21
CA ALA A 166 7.62 -13.48 7.08
C ALA A 166 7.94 -14.94 6.73
N LYS A 167 7.77 -15.87 7.69
CA LYS A 167 8.20 -17.27 7.54
C LYS A 167 7.06 -18.28 7.65
N SER A 168 6.05 -18.03 8.48
CA SER A 168 4.99 -19.00 8.78
C SER A 168 3.70 -18.35 9.27
N GLY A 169 2.70 -19.17 9.56
CA GLY A 169 1.49 -18.80 10.31
C GLY A 169 0.22 -18.63 9.48
N CYS A 170 0.33 -18.44 8.16
CA CYS A 170 -0.79 -18.38 7.24
C CYS A 170 -1.05 -19.77 6.61
N GLY A 171 -1.76 -20.65 7.32
CA GLY A 171 -1.98 -22.03 6.88
C GLY A 171 -0.68 -22.85 6.76
N GLY A 172 0.33 -22.51 7.57
CA GLY A 172 1.66 -23.13 7.53
C GLY A 172 2.68 -22.45 6.61
N PHE A 173 2.26 -21.44 5.84
CA PHE A 173 3.14 -20.63 4.99
C PHE A 173 3.39 -19.24 5.59
N GLY A 174 4.42 -18.55 5.09
CA GLY A 174 4.58 -17.12 5.36
C GLY A 174 3.40 -16.32 4.81
N TRP A 175 3.06 -15.24 5.50
CA TRP A 175 2.08 -14.25 5.08
C TRP A 175 2.64 -13.41 3.93
N THR A 176 1.77 -12.81 3.14
CA THR A 176 2.17 -11.92 2.04
C THR A 176 2.63 -10.58 2.59
N GLY A 177 3.89 -10.21 2.34
CA GLY A 177 4.41 -8.90 2.73
C GLY A 177 3.95 -7.80 1.76
N LEU A 178 3.52 -6.67 2.33
CA LEU A 178 3.16 -5.43 1.64
C LEU A 178 4.03 -4.30 2.17
N SER A 179 4.75 -3.60 1.30
CA SER A 179 5.60 -2.45 1.66
C SER A 179 5.16 -1.16 0.99
N THR A 180 5.31 -0.04 1.67
CA THR A 180 5.08 1.29 1.10
C THR A 180 6.28 1.75 0.27
N ILE A 181 6.14 2.90 -0.38
CA ILE A 181 7.24 3.53 -1.09
C ILE A 181 8.36 3.93 -0.10
N GLU A 182 9.61 3.69 -0.48
CA GLU A 182 10.76 3.93 0.40
C GLU A 182 10.96 5.42 0.77
N THR A 183 10.35 6.33 0.02
CA THR A 183 10.41 7.78 0.23
C THR A 183 9.24 8.34 1.05
N GLU A 184 8.39 7.49 1.63
CA GLU A 184 7.31 7.92 2.53
C GLU A 184 7.85 8.83 3.66
N GLY A 185 7.20 9.98 3.87
CA GLY A 185 7.64 10.97 4.85
C GLY A 185 7.22 12.40 4.52
N THR A 186 7.69 13.33 5.34
CA THR A 186 7.58 14.78 5.10
C THR A 186 8.98 15.33 4.89
N TRP A 187 9.18 16.06 3.80
CA TRP A 187 10.50 16.46 3.32
C TRP A 187 10.50 17.94 2.95
N LYS A 188 11.53 18.69 3.37
CA LYS A 188 11.82 20.02 2.83
C LYS A 188 12.56 19.89 1.51
N THR A 189 12.28 20.82 0.60
CA THR A 189 12.95 20.89 -0.70
C THR A 189 13.98 22.02 -0.76
N ASN A 190 14.98 21.88 -1.62
CA ASN A 190 15.93 22.96 -1.93
C ASN A 190 15.28 24.20 -2.59
N PHE A 191 14.01 24.11 -2.97
CA PHE A 191 13.22 25.23 -3.49
C PHE A 191 12.37 25.92 -2.41
N GLY A 192 12.54 25.55 -1.15
CA GLY A 192 11.82 26.12 -0.01
C GLY A 192 10.41 25.56 0.20
N GLY A 193 10.04 24.51 -0.54
CA GLY A 193 8.77 23.81 -0.40
C GLY A 193 8.81 22.68 0.63
N VAL A 194 7.64 22.11 0.90
CA VAL A 194 7.49 20.88 1.67
C VAL A 194 6.73 19.87 0.81
N GLU A 195 7.29 18.67 0.72
CA GLU A 195 6.70 17.53 0.05
C GLU A 195 6.22 16.53 1.11
N ILE A 196 4.99 16.03 0.95
CA ILE A 196 4.43 15.00 1.83
C ILE A 196 4.16 13.78 0.97
N ILE A 197 4.87 12.70 1.24
CA ILE A 197 4.75 11.44 0.51
C ILE A 197 4.16 10.41 1.47
N ASN A 198 3.10 9.76 1.06
CA ASN A 198 2.45 8.69 1.81
C ASN A 198 1.94 7.61 0.84
N ARG A 199 1.22 6.62 1.37
CA ARG A 199 0.64 5.51 0.61
C ARG A 199 -0.27 5.88 -0.56
N GLN A 200 -0.73 7.13 -0.68
CA GLN A 200 -1.67 7.56 -1.73
C GLN A 200 -1.28 8.81 -2.48
N ALA A 201 -0.34 9.58 -1.97
CA ALA A 201 -0.01 10.85 -2.57
C ALA A 201 1.49 11.08 -2.55
N TRP A 202 1.95 11.70 -3.63
CA TRP A 202 3.20 12.42 -3.68
C TRP A 202 2.83 13.90 -3.74
N SER A 203 2.80 14.54 -2.58
CA SER A 203 2.31 15.91 -2.37
C SER A 203 0.89 16.12 -2.88
N LYS A 204 0.71 16.87 -3.97
CA LYS A 204 -0.62 17.16 -4.53
C LYS A 204 -1.08 16.11 -5.54
N SER A 205 -0.18 15.24 -6.01
CA SER A 205 -0.49 14.24 -7.03
C SER A 205 -0.78 12.90 -6.37
N TRP A 206 -1.77 12.19 -6.90
CA TRP A 206 -2.12 10.84 -6.47
C TRP A 206 -1.00 9.87 -6.82
N LEU A 207 -0.50 9.11 -5.85
CA LEU A 207 0.37 7.97 -6.09
C LEU A 207 -0.46 6.84 -6.72
N ARG A 208 -0.04 6.39 -7.90
CA ARG A 208 -0.73 5.34 -8.68
C ARG A 208 0.08 4.06 -8.81
N GLY A 209 1.31 4.05 -8.30
CA GLY A 209 2.21 2.91 -8.31
C GLY A 209 3.65 3.33 -8.05
N PHE A 210 4.49 2.37 -7.71
CA PHE A 210 5.93 2.56 -7.53
C PHE A 210 6.65 1.21 -7.59
N VAL A 211 7.96 1.25 -7.88
CA VAL A 211 8.84 0.08 -7.82
C VAL A 211 10.06 0.50 -7.03
N ASN A 212 10.18 0.04 -5.77
CA ASN A 212 11.26 0.49 -4.88
C ASN A 212 12.62 0.05 -5.42
N LYS A 213 12.71 -1.17 -5.94
CA LYS A 213 13.94 -1.73 -6.51
C LYS A 213 14.53 -0.86 -7.62
N ASP A 214 13.67 -0.24 -8.42
CA ASP A 214 14.05 0.57 -9.59
C ASP A 214 14.00 2.07 -9.28
N ARG A 215 13.56 2.44 -8.07
CA ARG A 215 13.39 3.81 -7.59
C ARG A 215 12.55 4.69 -8.51
N VAL A 216 11.39 4.16 -8.90
CA VAL A 216 10.44 4.85 -9.78
C VAL A 216 9.04 4.91 -9.16
N ALA A 217 8.34 6.02 -9.38
CA ALA A 217 6.95 6.21 -8.96
C ALA A 217 6.13 6.76 -10.11
N PHE A 218 4.85 6.42 -10.09
CA PHE A 218 3.86 6.87 -11.06
C PHE A 218 2.82 7.67 -10.31
N THR A 219 2.62 8.92 -10.73
CA THR A 219 1.66 9.82 -10.09
C THR A 219 0.61 10.26 -11.10
N GLN A 220 -0.54 10.73 -10.61
CA GLN A 220 -1.55 11.40 -11.41
C GLN A 220 -1.85 12.76 -10.79
N ASN A 221 -1.76 13.81 -11.60
CA ASN A 221 -2.15 15.16 -11.18
C ASN A 221 -3.66 15.18 -10.88
N PRO A 222 -4.11 15.99 -9.90
CA PRO A 222 -5.53 16.15 -9.66
C PRO A 222 -6.23 16.81 -10.87
N GLU A 223 -7.54 16.62 -11.01
CA GLU A 223 -8.33 17.08 -12.16
C GLU A 223 -8.40 18.61 -12.29
N ASP A 224 -8.10 19.32 -11.21
CA ASP A 224 -8.08 20.77 -11.12
C ASP A 224 -6.65 21.34 -11.10
N ALA A 225 -5.63 20.52 -11.36
CA ALA A 225 -4.26 20.99 -11.44
C ALA A 225 -4.10 22.08 -12.51
N GLU A 226 -3.34 23.13 -12.18
CA GLU A 226 -3.04 24.23 -13.11
C GLU A 226 -2.32 23.73 -14.39
N TYR A 227 -1.51 22.68 -14.24
CA TYR A 227 -0.73 22.08 -15.32
C TYR A 227 -1.05 20.60 -15.44
N ALA A 228 -1.39 20.17 -16.66
CA ALA A 228 -1.65 18.77 -17.01
C ALA A 228 -2.68 18.10 -16.06
N PRO A 229 -3.92 18.64 -15.94
CA PRO A 229 -4.96 18.09 -15.06
C PRO A 229 -5.34 16.66 -15.43
N GLY A 230 -5.42 15.78 -14.44
CA GLY A 230 -5.76 14.37 -14.63
C GLY A 230 -4.66 13.52 -15.31
N ARG A 231 -3.50 14.13 -15.63
CA ARG A 231 -2.40 13.49 -16.37
C ARG A 231 -1.44 12.75 -15.47
N PHE A 232 -0.73 11.79 -16.06
CA PHE A 232 0.19 10.92 -15.34
C PHE A 232 1.64 11.36 -15.50
N ASN A 233 2.45 11.08 -14.50
CA ASN A 233 3.88 11.39 -14.51
C ASN A 233 4.70 10.17 -14.07
N ARG A 234 5.92 10.06 -14.60
CA ARG A 234 6.95 9.14 -14.13
C ARG A 234 8.01 9.91 -13.35
N LEU A 235 8.19 9.55 -12.09
CA LEU A 235 9.21 10.08 -11.21
C LEU A 235 10.31 9.02 -11.02
N GLN A 236 11.54 9.49 -10.83
CA GLN A 236 12.69 8.67 -10.45
C GLN A 236 13.38 9.31 -9.26
N TRP A 237 13.88 8.52 -8.32
CA TRP A 237 14.66 9.03 -7.19
C TRP A 237 15.99 8.32 -7.03
N THR A 238 16.90 8.96 -6.29
CA THR A 238 18.18 8.37 -5.89
C THR A 238 18.49 8.73 -4.44
N ALA A 239 19.08 7.78 -3.72
CA ALA A 239 19.58 8.02 -2.37
C ALA A 239 20.93 8.75 -2.42
N ASN A 240 21.27 9.45 -1.35
CA ASN A 240 22.66 9.76 -1.07
C ASN A 240 23.00 9.53 0.40
N SER A 241 24.26 9.77 0.74
CA SER A 241 24.74 9.70 2.11
C SER A 241 24.20 10.85 2.97
N ALA A 242 23.81 10.53 4.21
CA ALA A 242 23.36 11.45 5.27
C ALA A 242 21.86 11.86 5.25
N GLY A 243 20.97 10.93 4.87
CA GLY A 243 19.52 11.08 5.10
C GLY A 243 18.82 12.10 4.21
N LYS A 244 19.51 12.59 3.18
CA LYS A 244 18.94 13.39 2.10
C LYS A 244 18.89 12.55 0.82
N TRP A 245 17.99 12.88 -0.09
CA TRP A 245 17.81 12.16 -1.36
C TRP A 245 17.34 13.12 -2.44
N TYR A 246 17.28 12.67 -3.69
CA TYR A 246 16.83 13.51 -4.81
C TYR A 246 15.76 12.83 -5.63
N TYR A 247 14.84 13.60 -6.23
CA TYR A 247 13.94 13.09 -7.26
C TYR A 247 13.86 13.98 -8.50
N CYS A 248 13.48 13.34 -9.60
CA CYS A 248 13.26 13.96 -10.89
C CYS A 248 11.94 13.47 -11.49
N THR A 249 11.13 14.38 -12.03
CA THR A 249 10.02 14.02 -12.93
C THR A 249 10.60 13.76 -14.32
N THR A 250 10.86 12.48 -14.61
CA THR A 250 11.49 12.03 -15.86
C THR A 250 10.57 12.08 -17.08
N ASP A 251 9.26 11.96 -16.86
CA ASP A 251 8.26 12.08 -17.91
C ASP A 251 6.97 12.67 -17.33
N PHE A 252 6.42 13.67 -18.00
CA PHE A 252 5.34 14.52 -17.50
C PHE A 252 4.22 14.60 -18.55
N ASP A 253 2.99 14.81 -18.10
CA ASP A 253 1.81 14.99 -18.97
C ASP A 253 1.51 13.76 -19.85
N LEU A 254 1.57 12.57 -19.26
CA LEU A 254 1.24 11.32 -19.94
C LEU A 254 -0.26 11.04 -19.88
N GLU A 255 -0.79 10.54 -20.99
CA GLU A 255 -2.23 10.27 -21.19
C GLU A 255 -2.79 9.17 -20.27
N SER A 256 -1.94 8.27 -19.77
CA SER A 256 -2.38 7.13 -18.96
C SER A 256 -1.31 6.61 -18.00
N LEU A 257 -1.74 5.89 -16.97
CA LEU A 257 -0.84 5.16 -16.07
C LEU A 257 0.05 4.16 -16.83
N GLN A 258 -0.50 3.49 -17.84
CA GLN A 258 0.26 2.53 -18.64
C GLN A 258 1.37 3.23 -19.43
N ALA A 259 1.08 4.40 -20.03
CA ALA A 259 2.11 5.20 -20.69
C ALA A 259 3.23 5.65 -19.72
N ALA A 260 2.89 5.96 -18.47
CA ALA A 260 3.88 6.28 -17.43
C ALA A 260 4.76 5.08 -17.06
N LYS A 261 4.16 3.89 -16.95
CA LYS A 261 4.87 2.62 -16.70
C LYS A 261 5.77 2.21 -17.87
N ASP A 262 5.33 2.44 -19.10
CA ASP A 262 6.06 2.08 -20.32
C ASP A 262 7.12 3.13 -20.71
N SER A 263 7.14 4.30 -20.06
CA SER A 263 8.11 5.34 -20.37
C SER A 263 9.53 4.86 -20.05
N THR A 264 10.40 5.00 -21.06
CA THR A 264 11.82 4.66 -20.99
C THR A 264 12.69 5.87 -20.67
N LYS A 265 12.09 7.06 -20.46
CA LYS A 265 12.84 8.25 -20.08
C LYS A 265 13.43 8.04 -18.68
N THR A 266 14.70 8.39 -18.54
CA THR A 266 15.47 8.27 -17.31
C THR A 266 16.17 9.60 -17.02
N ALA A 267 16.55 9.80 -15.77
CA ALA A 267 17.43 10.89 -15.38
C ALA A 267 18.84 10.36 -15.08
N ASP A 268 19.83 11.23 -15.26
CA ASP A 268 21.23 10.97 -14.88
C ASP A 268 21.44 11.36 -13.42
N ASP A 269 21.77 10.39 -12.57
CA ASP A 269 21.92 10.56 -11.14
C ASP A 269 23.39 10.67 -10.68
N SER A 270 24.32 10.92 -11.61
CA SER A 270 25.75 11.06 -11.31
C SER A 270 26.11 12.34 -10.53
N ASP A 271 25.37 13.44 -10.73
CA ASP A 271 25.50 14.71 -9.99
C ASP A 271 24.13 15.43 -9.86
N PRO A 272 23.18 14.83 -9.11
CA PRO A 272 21.79 15.27 -9.07
C PRO A 272 21.62 16.67 -8.47
N ALA A 273 22.57 17.12 -7.66
CA ALA A 273 22.59 18.48 -7.11
C ALA A 273 22.85 19.56 -8.17
N LYS A 274 23.40 19.21 -9.35
CA LYS A 274 23.74 20.17 -10.40
C LYS A 274 22.99 19.95 -11.71
N SER A 275 22.72 18.71 -12.10
CA SER A 275 22.14 18.39 -13.41
C SER A 275 21.49 17.00 -13.45
N GLY A 276 21.03 16.59 -14.64
CA GLY A 276 20.60 15.21 -14.92
C GLY A 276 19.09 14.99 -14.97
N CYS A 277 18.29 15.93 -14.47
CA CYS A 277 16.84 15.93 -14.62
C CYS A 277 16.43 16.78 -15.83
N GLY A 278 16.54 16.22 -17.04
CA GLY A 278 16.27 16.98 -18.27
C GLY A 278 17.22 18.16 -18.50
N GLY A 279 18.44 18.09 -17.96
CA GLY A 279 19.44 19.16 -17.98
C GLY A 279 19.44 20.09 -16.77
N PHE A 280 18.48 19.92 -15.84
CA PHE A 280 18.40 20.68 -14.59
C PHE A 280 18.83 19.83 -13.38
N ALA A 281 19.13 20.50 -12.27
CA ALA A 281 19.29 19.82 -10.98
C ALA A 281 17.99 19.11 -10.57
N TRP A 282 18.14 17.99 -9.88
CA TRP A 282 17.03 17.26 -9.28
C TRP A 282 16.52 18.02 -8.05
N THR A 283 15.29 17.72 -7.63
CA THR A 283 14.76 18.24 -6.37
C THR A 283 15.42 17.52 -5.20
N GLU A 284 16.10 18.26 -4.33
CA GLU A 284 16.68 17.74 -3.09
C GLU A 284 15.62 17.59 -2.02
N MET A 285 15.70 16.52 -1.24
CA MET A 285 14.77 16.16 -0.19
C MET A 285 15.54 15.97 1.11
N THR A 286 15.20 16.77 2.12
CA THR A 286 15.79 16.70 3.47
C THR A 286 14.69 16.60 4.53
N PRO A 287 14.88 15.87 5.64
CA PRO A 287 13.91 15.84 6.74
C PRO A 287 13.54 17.24 7.31
#